data_AF-A0A6G0VS27-F1
#
_entry.id   AF-A0A6G0VS27-F1
#
_cell.length_a   1.000
_cell.length_b   1.000
_cell.length_c   1.000
_cell.angle_alpha   90.00
_cell.angle_beta   90.00
_cell.angle_gamma   90.00
#
_symmetry.space_group_name_H-M   'P 1'
#
loop_
_entity.id
_entity.type
_entity.pdbx_description
1 polymer ?
#
loop_
_entity_poly.entity_id
_entity_poly.type
_entity_poly.pdbx_seq_one_letter_code
_entity_poly.pdbx_strand_id
1 'polypeptide(L)'
;AVNDIREAEKDVAYKLMSRRVFEKCQKLFNKQNQSTLCADQIKKYLGRYLITPNATRFTNNNCENCHIILYECSGEILTMMPLHLQLPIISKPREVAFLNEYCKVMKPIAQALDILQGDKHVSLGFLLPAISLINFYRFQRYTESQTCKLAACLIPKFKLNWVDPDKRNEIKEALYTYVSEQLVEKTQDSSITLESTSSSTLQNVDTFSDNNVEDDFFIFNNTPISNDDNDIKTIINDYFTNNNIKNVNDLPQILKKPYLELNTAVPSSAHVERLFSAGGQLFEKRRSSIADKNFEMTLLLKFNELK
;
A
#
# COMPACT_ATOMS: atom_id res chain seq x y z
N ALA A 1 4.04 -13.57 11.10
CA ALA A 1 5.23 -13.00 11.76
C ALA A 1 5.47 -13.63 13.14
N VAL A 2 4.76 -13.23 14.20
CA VAL A 2 5.09 -13.69 15.58
C VAL A 2 5.01 -15.22 15.76
N ASN A 3 4.00 -15.88 15.17
CA ASN A 3 3.88 -17.35 15.31
C ASN A 3 4.90 -18.11 14.45
N ASP A 4 5.30 -17.58 13.28
CA ASP A 4 6.26 -18.26 12.39
C ASP A 4 7.69 -18.14 12.95
N ILE A 5 8.01 -17.00 13.58
CA ILE A 5 9.25 -16.82 14.32
C ILE A 5 9.29 -17.80 15.50
N ARG A 6 8.19 -17.94 16.25
CA ARG A 6 8.09 -18.91 17.36
C ARG A 6 8.25 -20.36 16.89
N GLU A 7 7.75 -20.68 15.70
CA GLU A 7 7.91 -22.01 15.10
C GLU A 7 9.36 -22.26 14.68
N ALA A 8 9.99 -21.31 13.99
CA ALA A 8 11.41 -21.38 13.63
C ALA A 8 12.31 -21.45 14.88
N GLU A 9 11.94 -20.77 15.96
CA GLU A 9 12.63 -20.84 17.25
C GLU A 9 12.48 -22.21 17.96
N LYS A 10 11.67 -23.15 17.46
CA LYS A 10 11.67 -24.53 17.98
C LYS A 10 12.96 -25.27 17.61
N ASP A 11 13.58 -24.92 16.48
CA ASP A 11 14.92 -25.38 16.16
C ASP A 11 15.93 -24.65 17.06
N VAL A 12 16.53 -25.41 17.98
CA VAL A 12 17.50 -24.91 18.96
C VAL A 12 18.75 -24.35 18.27
N ALA A 13 19.22 -24.99 17.18
CA ALA A 13 20.40 -24.55 16.46
C ALA A 13 20.13 -23.21 15.75
N TYR A 14 18.98 -23.09 15.07
CA TYR A 14 18.53 -21.84 14.47
C TYR A 14 18.36 -20.74 15.51
N LYS A 15 17.70 -21.03 16.64
CA LYS A 15 17.45 -20.05 17.70
C LYS A 15 18.74 -19.49 18.30
N LEU A 16 19.71 -20.35 18.58
CA LEU A 16 21.00 -19.93 19.13
C LEU A 16 21.80 -19.10 18.11
N MET A 17 21.81 -19.53 16.84
CA MET A 17 22.50 -18.80 15.77
C MET A 17 21.87 -17.43 15.52
N SER A 18 20.55 -17.39 15.33
CA SER A 18 19.81 -16.16 15.03
C SER A 18 19.94 -15.12 16.14
N ARG A 19 19.77 -15.51 17.41
CA ARG A 19 19.97 -14.61 18.56
C ARG A 19 21.37 -14.02 18.59
N ARG A 20 22.38 -14.88 18.49
CA ARG A 20 23.78 -14.45 18.51
C ARG A 20 24.09 -13.45 17.40
N VAL A 21 23.65 -13.75 16.18
CA VAL A 21 23.91 -12.89 15.02
C VAL A 21 23.14 -11.57 15.14
N PHE A 22 21.85 -11.61 15.46
CA PHE A 22 21.04 -10.40 15.57
C PHE A 22 21.48 -9.51 16.73
N GLU A 23 21.97 -10.06 17.84
CA GLU A 23 22.59 -9.27 18.91
C GLU A 23 23.83 -8.50 18.43
N LYS A 24 24.67 -9.11 17.58
CA LYS A 24 25.84 -8.44 17.00
C LYS A 24 25.41 -7.32 16.05
N CYS A 25 24.44 -7.58 15.17
CA CYS A 25 23.86 -6.57 14.28
C CYS A 25 23.23 -5.41 15.08
N GLN A 26 22.44 -5.72 16.12
CA GLN A 26 21.81 -4.70 16.95
C GLN A 26 22.83 -3.82 17.68
N LYS A 27 23.92 -4.41 18.19
CA LYS A 27 25.01 -3.63 18.79
C LYS A 27 25.65 -2.67 17.80
N LEU A 28 25.83 -3.08 16.54
CA LEU A 28 26.33 -2.21 15.47
C LEU A 28 25.35 -1.04 15.21
N PHE A 29 24.05 -1.32 15.10
CA PHE A 29 23.03 -0.29 14.89
C PHE A 29 22.97 0.69 16.06
N ASN A 30 23.01 0.20 17.29
CA ASN A 30 23.00 1.02 18.49
C ASN A 30 24.24 1.91 18.56
N LYS A 31 25.41 1.39 18.18
CA LYS A 31 26.67 2.16 18.18
C LYS A 31 26.61 3.35 17.23
N GLN A 32 26.01 3.19 16.05
CA GLN A 32 25.78 4.30 15.12
C GLN A 32 24.89 5.37 15.75
N ASN A 33 23.77 4.97 16.37
CA ASN A 33 22.80 5.92 16.92
C ASN A 33 23.26 6.58 18.22
N GLN A 34 24.29 6.04 18.88
CA GLN A 34 24.79 6.55 20.16
C GLN A 34 25.89 7.63 19.99
N SER A 35 26.61 7.65 18.86
CA SER A 35 27.75 8.56 18.67
C SER A 35 27.94 8.94 17.21
N THR A 36 28.00 10.24 16.95
CA THR A 36 28.30 10.81 15.61
C THR A 36 29.67 10.38 15.12
N LEU A 37 30.68 10.32 15.99
CA LEU A 37 32.02 9.82 15.66
C LEU A 37 31.98 8.36 15.21
N CYS A 38 31.23 7.52 15.92
CA CYS A 38 31.04 6.13 15.52
C CYS A 38 30.27 6.04 14.20
N ALA A 39 29.25 6.88 13.99
CA ALA A 39 28.50 6.93 12.75
C ALA A 39 29.38 7.33 11.56
N ASP A 40 30.28 8.30 11.72
CA ASP A 40 31.20 8.72 10.68
C ASP A 40 32.26 7.68 10.38
N GLN A 41 32.74 6.95 11.40
CA GLN A 41 33.57 5.77 11.20
C GLN A 41 32.81 4.70 10.41
N ILE A 42 31.56 4.42 10.76
CA ILE A 42 30.73 3.46 10.02
C ILE A 42 30.58 3.91 8.57
N LYS A 43 30.24 5.17 8.31
CA LYS A 43 30.13 5.73 6.95
C LYS A 43 31.45 5.71 6.18
N LYS A 44 32.59 5.93 6.84
CA LYS A 44 33.91 5.88 6.19
C LYS A 44 34.18 4.52 5.56
N TYR A 45 33.78 3.43 6.20
CA TYR A 45 34.04 2.07 5.73
C TYR A 45 32.86 1.46 4.97
N LEU A 46 31.63 1.92 5.23
CA LEU A 46 30.44 1.49 4.49
C LEU A 46 30.14 2.35 3.25
N GLY A 47 30.76 3.52 3.11
CA GLY A 47 30.37 4.55 2.15
C GLY A 47 29.05 5.25 2.46
N ARG A 48 28.26 4.74 3.43
CA ARG A 48 26.95 5.26 3.82
C ARG A 48 26.64 4.99 5.29
N TYR A 49 25.70 5.74 5.85
CA TYR A 49 25.14 5.43 7.17
C TYR A 49 24.21 4.22 7.06
N LEU A 50 24.17 3.39 8.10
CA LEU A 50 23.15 2.35 8.24
C LEU A 50 21.78 3.00 8.38
N ILE A 51 20.74 2.35 7.88
CA ILE A 51 19.38 2.86 7.98
C ILE A 51 18.93 2.72 9.43
N THR A 52 18.64 3.84 10.10
CA THR A 52 18.13 3.80 11.47
C THR A 52 16.72 3.16 11.45
N PRO A 53 16.50 2.06 12.19
CA PRO A 53 15.21 1.41 12.19
C PRO A 53 14.13 2.35 12.76
N ASN A 54 13.12 2.68 11.95
CA ASN A 54 11.86 3.23 12.46
C ASN A 54 10.97 2.06 12.96
N ALA A 55 10.10 2.33 13.95
CA ALA A 55 9.25 1.28 14.55
C ALA A 55 8.35 0.60 13.50
N THR A 56 7.91 1.34 12.48
CA THR A 56 7.01 0.89 11.40
C THR A 56 7.68 0.03 10.32
N ARG A 57 8.97 0.23 10.03
CA ARG A 57 9.74 -0.53 9.02
C ARG A 57 10.92 -1.30 9.63
N PHE A 58 10.86 -1.62 10.92
CA PHE A 58 11.93 -2.31 11.65
C PHE A 58 12.43 -3.58 10.93
N THR A 59 11.51 -4.41 10.43
CA THR A 59 11.84 -5.65 9.70
C THR A 59 12.55 -5.37 8.38
N ASN A 60 12.11 -4.36 7.63
CA ASN A 60 12.72 -3.99 6.37
C ASN A 60 14.12 -3.38 6.59
N ASN A 61 14.21 -2.38 7.46
CA ASN A 61 15.48 -1.73 7.79
C ASN A 61 16.51 -2.72 8.32
N ASN A 62 16.10 -3.72 9.10
CA ASN A 62 17.00 -4.78 9.55
C ASN A 62 17.47 -5.69 8.42
N CYS A 63 16.57 -6.10 7.51
CA CYS A 63 16.94 -6.89 6.33
C CYS A 63 17.90 -6.11 5.42
N GLU A 64 17.57 -4.86 5.14
CA GLU A 64 18.39 -3.98 4.31
C GLU A 64 19.76 -3.79 4.96
N ASN A 65 19.82 -3.41 6.23
CA ASN A 65 21.07 -3.27 6.97
C ASN A 65 21.91 -4.55 6.98
N CYS A 66 21.29 -5.73 7.14
CA CYS A 66 22.00 -7.01 7.03
C CYS A 66 22.55 -7.23 5.62
N HIS A 67 21.81 -6.81 4.58
CA HIS A 67 22.29 -6.84 3.20
C HIS A 67 23.50 -5.91 2.99
N ILE A 68 23.47 -4.69 3.54
CA ILE A 68 24.61 -3.73 3.52
C ILE A 68 25.85 -4.37 4.13
N ILE A 69 25.68 -4.95 5.33
CA ILE A 69 26.77 -5.59 6.10
C ILE A 69 27.41 -6.74 5.31
N LEU A 70 26.64 -7.46 4.48
CA LEU A 70 27.09 -8.67 3.79
C LEU A 70 27.64 -8.46 2.39
N TYR A 71 26.94 -7.68 1.57
CA TYR A 71 27.14 -7.66 0.11
C TYR A 71 27.88 -6.42 -0.39
N GLU A 72 27.76 -5.29 0.30
CA GLU A 72 28.40 -4.05 -0.15
C GLU A 72 29.79 -3.82 0.45
N CYS A 73 30.12 -4.46 1.57
CA CYS A 73 31.41 -4.28 2.23
C CYS A 73 32.07 -5.62 2.49
N SER A 74 32.59 -6.23 1.41
CA SER A 74 33.38 -7.46 1.44
C SER A 74 34.55 -7.36 2.44
N GLY A 75 34.36 -7.89 3.65
CA GLY A 75 35.42 -8.12 4.63
C GLY A 75 35.82 -6.93 5.52
N GLU A 76 35.77 -5.69 5.03
CA GLU A 76 36.26 -4.52 5.77
C GLU A 76 35.46 -4.22 7.02
N ILE A 77 34.14 -4.38 6.97
CA ILE A 77 33.27 -4.14 8.14
C ILE A 77 33.58 -5.11 9.29
N LEU A 78 33.97 -6.35 8.96
CA LEU A 78 34.29 -7.38 9.94
C LEU A 78 35.62 -7.07 10.65
N THR A 79 36.56 -6.46 9.93
CA THR A 79 37.83 -5.96 10.49
C THR A 79 37.62 -4.69 11.31
N MET A 80 36.66 -3.85 10.92
CA MET A 80 36.33 -2.58 11.56
C MET A 80 35.63 -2.69 12.91
N MET A 81 34.64 -3.59 13.00
CA MET A 81 33.83 -3.79 14.21
C MET A 81 34.69 -3.93 15.48
N PRO A 82 35.71 -4.81 15.53
CA PRO A 82 36.55 -4.96 16.72
C PRO A 82 37.55 -3.82 16.87
N LEU A 83 38.19 -3.38 15.76
CA LEU A 83 39.34 -2.48 15.79
C LEU A 83 38.96 -1.03 16.16
N HIS A 84 37.84 -0.54 15.63
CA HIS A 84 37.44 0.87 15.80
C HIS A 84 36.18 1.05 16.64
N LEU A 85 35.26 0.08 16.63
CA LEU A 85 33.98 0.18 17.36
C LEU A 85 33.95 -0.61 18.68
N GLN A 86 34.97 -1.44 18.94
CA GLN A 86 35.05 -2.36 20.08
C GLN A 86 33.84 -3.30 20.15
N LEU A 87 33.39 -3.78 18.98
CA LEU A 87 32.23 -4.65 18.82
C LEU A 87 32.65 -6.09 18.44
N PRO A 88 31.84 -7.09 18.85
CA PRO A 88 32.07 -8.48 18.44
C PRO A 88 31.95 -8.66 16.92
N ILE A 89 32.91 -9.37 16.33
CA ILE A 89 32.93 -9.69 14.90
C ILE A 89 31.81 -10.69 14.56
N ILE A 90 31.23 -10.56 13.37
CA ILE A 90 30.39 -11.60 12.77
C ILE A 90 31.31 -12.70 12.19
N SER A 91 31.29 -13.87 12.78
CA SER A 91 32.25 -14.95 12.57
C SER A 91 32.06 -15.67 11.23
N LYS A 92 33.13 -15.82 10.46
CA LYS A 92 33.16 -16.67 9.25
C LYS A 92 33.42 -18.15 9.59
N PRO A 93 32.88 -19.11 8.82
CA PRO A 93 31.90 -18.93 7.72
C PRO A 93 30.44 -18.94 8.20
N ARG A 94 30.17 -19.47 9.41
CA ARG A 94 28.82 -19.86 9.85
C ARG A 94 27.85 -18.69 10.00
N GLU A 95 28.25 -17.60 10.67
CA GLU A 95 27.35 -16.47 10.93
C GLU A 95 27.09 -15.64 9.66
N VAL A 96 28.10 -15.56 8.78
CA VAL A 96 27.97 -14.92 7.47
C VAL A 96 27.04 -15.72 6.55
N ALA A 97 27.16 -17.05 6.54
CA ALA A 97 26.27 -17.91 5.77
C ALA A 97 24.81 -17.77 6.26
N PHE A 98 24.59 -17.76 7.57
CA PHE A 98 23.28 -17.52 8.17
C PHE A 98 22.67 -16.18 7.72
N LEU A 99 23.43 -15.08 7.81
CA LEU A 99 22.94 -13.78 7.37
C LEU A 99 22.61 -13.75 5.87
N ASN A 100 23.38 -14.47 5.06
CA ASN A 100 23.15 -14.55 3.61
C ASN A 100 21.82 -15.25 3.31
N GLU A 101 21.54 -16.36 3.98
CA GLU A 101 20.25 -17.05 3.88
C GLU A 101 19.10 -16.18 4.40
N TYR A 102 19.30 -15.54 5.55
CA TYR A 102 18.31 -14.61 6.13
C TYR A 102 17.94 -13.50 5.15
N CYS A 103 18.93 -12.84 4.54
CA CYS A 103 18.68 -11.77 3.56
C CYS A 103 17.96 -12.29 2.32
N LYS A 104 18.28 -13.49 1.83
CA LYS A 104 17.60 -14.09 0.69
C LYS A 104 16.11 -14.32 0.98
N VAL A 105 15.78 -14.82 2.16
CA VAL A 105 14.39 -15.10 2.57
C VAL A 105 13.62 -13.81 2.90
N MET A 106 14.27 -12.86 3.58
CA MET A 106 13.60 -11.65 4.06
C MET A 106 13.46 -10.57 3.00
N LYS A 107 14.34 -10.51 1.99
CA LYS A 107 14.30 -9.48 0.93
C LYS A 107 12.93 -9.35 0.25
N PRO A 108 12.28 -10.41 -0.26
CA PRO A 108 10.96 -10.25 -0.89
C PRO A 108 9.87 -9.79 0.11
N ILE A 109 9.99 -10.17 1.39
CA ILE A 109 9.06 -9.72 2.44
C ILE A 109 9.25 -8.23 2.73
N ALA A 110 10.50 -7.80 2.85
CA ALA A 110 10.91 -6.41 3.00
C ALA A 110 10.35 -5.54 1.87
N GLN A 111 10.53 -5.97 0.62
CA GLN A 111 10.01 -5.29 -0.56
C GLN A 111 8.48 -5.20 -0.58
N ALA A 112 7.79 -6.29 -0.26
CA ALA A 112 6.33 -6.29 -0.17
C ALA A 112 5.82 -5.34 0.93
N LEU A 113 6.48 -5.33 2.10
CA LEU A 113 6.16 -4.41 3.18
C LEU A 113 6.37 -2.95 2.78
N ASP A 114 7.45 -2.62 2.08
CA ASP A 114 7.68 -1.25 1.59
C ASP A 114 6.60 -0.78 0.63
N ILE A 115 6.14 -1.66 -0.26
CA ILE A 115 5.04 -1.34 -1.18
C ILE A 115 3.75 -1.09 -0.38
N LEU A 116 3.40 -1.98 0.55
CA LEU A 116 2.15 -1.87 1.33
C LEU A 116 2.19 -0.76 2.39
N GLN A 117 3.38 -0.39 2.84
CA GLN A 117 3.65 0.70 3.76
C GLN A 117 4.24 1.92 3.04
N GLY A 118 3.95 2.09 1.75
CA GLY A 118 4.22 3.35 1.06
C GLY A 118 3.40 4.50 1.66
N ASP A 119 3.68 5.72 1.24
CA ASP A 119 2.89 6.92 1.58
C ASP A 119 2.00 7.36 0.41
N LYS A 120 2.46 7.13 -0.82
CA LYS A 120 1.82 7.63 -2.05
C LYS A 120 1.46 6.46 -2.96
N HIS A 121 0.29 6.55 -3.58
CA HIS A 121 -0.19 5.60 -4.59
C HIS A 121 -0.28 4.15 -4.11
N VAL A 122 -0.63 3.94 -2.83
CA VAL A 122 -0.89 2.62 -2.26
C VAL A 122 -2.36 2.51 -1.87
N SER A 123 -3.00 1.44 -2.30
CA SER A 123 -4.38 1.09 -2.00
C SER A 123 -4.51 -0.38 -1.65
N LEU A 124 -5.69 -0.80 -1.20
CA LEU A 124 -6.01 -2.20 -0.94
C LEU A 124 -5.70 -3.11 -2.14
N GLY A 125 -5.84 -2.64 -3.37
CA GLY A 125 -5.53 -3.41 -4.58
C GLY A 125 -4.06 -3.81 -4.75
N PHE A 126 -3.14 -3.25 -3.97
CA PHE A 126 -1.73 -3.69 -3.93
C PHE A 126 -1.52 -4.91 -3.03
N LEU A 127 -2.49 -5.22 -2.15
CA LEU A 127 -2.36 -6.27 -1.13
C LEU A 127 -2.15 -7.66 -1.75
N LEU A 128 -3.06 -8.11 -2.62
CA LEU A 128 -2.97 -9.46 -3.19
C LEU A 128 -1.80 -9.64 -4.17
N PRO A 129 -1.50 -8.68 -5.06
CA PRO A 129 -0.29 -8.74 -5.86
C PRO A 129 0.97 -8.81 -5.00
N ALA A 130 1.06 -8.03 -3.92
CA ALA A 130 2.22 -8.10 -3.02
C ALA A 130 2.32 -9.46 -2.34
N ILE A 131 1.20 -10.03 -1.86
CA ILE A 131 1.16 -11.33 -1.17
C ILE A 131 1.47 -12.50 -2.13
N SER A 132 1.00 -12.44 -3.37
CA SER A 132 1.21 -13.54 -4.33
C SER A 132 2.70 -13.71 -4.68
N LEU A 133 3.48 -12.63 -4.69
CA LEU A 133 4.93 -12.70 -4.89
C LEU A 133 5.67 -13.44 -3.77
N ILE A 134 5.13 -13.43 -2.55
CA ILE A 134 5.77 -13.99 -1.35
C ILE A 134 5.27 -15.40 -0.99
N ASN A 135 4.27 -15.91 -1.73
CA ASN A 135 3.68 -17.26 -1.61
C ASN A 135 3.44 -17.76 -0.17
N PHE A 136 2.91 -16.90 0.70
CA PHE A 136 2.62 -17.26 2.07
C PHE A 136 1.18 -17.76 2.22
N TYR A 137 1.01 -19.07 2.47
CA TYR A 137 -0.25 -19.68 2.91
C TYR A 137 -0.88 -18.95 4.11
N ARG A 138 -0.05 -18.28 4.92
CA ARG A 138 -0.48 -17.50 6.09
C ARG A 138 -1.46 -16.36 5.75
N PHE A 139 -1.44 -15.84 4.54
CA PHE A 139 -2.33 -14.76 4.12
C PHE A 139 -3.55 -15.24 3.34
N GLN A 140 -3.85 -16.54 3.38
CA GLN A 140 -4.97 -17.17 2.67
C GLN A 140 -6.31 -16.45 2.90
N ARG A 141 -6.59 -15.97 4.13
CA ARG A 141 -7.80 -15.19 4.43
C ARG A 141 -7.99 -13.96 3.52
N TYR A 142 -6.89 -13.32 3.12
CA TYR A 142 -6.93 -12.15 2.24
C TYR A 142 -7.08 -12.60 0.79
N THR A 143 -6.40 -13.67 0.40
CA THR A 143 -6.53 -14.30 -0.92
C THR A 143 -7.97 -14.78 -1.20
N GLU A 144 -8.70 -15.18 -0.17
CA GLU A 144 -10.11 -15.59 -0.25
C GLU A 144 -11.09 -14.41 -0.25
N SER A 145 -10.67 -13.22 0.22
CA SER A 145 -11.54 -12.05 0.32
C SER A 145 -11.92 -11.51 -1.06
N GLN A 146 -13.23 -11.47 -1.32
CA GLN A 146 -13.76 -10.94 -2.58
C GLN A 146 -13.41 -9.47 -2.79
N THR A 147 -13.53 -8.65 -1.75
CA THR A 147 -13.13 -7.23 -1.77
C THR A 147 -11.67 -7.05 -2.20
N CYS A 148 -10.76 -7.89 -1.66
CA CYS A 148 -9.35 -7.82 -2.02
C CYS A 148 -9.09 -8.24 -3.47
N LYS A 149 -9.78 -9.29 -3.96
CA LYS A 149 -9.70 -9.75 -5.36
C LYS A 149 -10.16 -8.65 -6.33
N LEU A 150 -11.31 -8.02 -6.05
CA LEU A 150 -11.87 -6.95 -6.86
C LEU A 150 -11.01 -5.69 -6.83
N ALA A 151 -10.54 -5.28 -5.64
CA ALA A 151 -9.65 -4.13 -5.50
C ALA A 151 -8.38 -4.29 -6.34
N ALA A 152 -7.78 -5.50 -6.33
CA ALA A 152 -6.55 -5.80 -7.06
C ALA A 152 -6.74 -5.88 -8.58
N CYS A 153 -7.86 -6.45 -9.06
CA CYS A 153 -8.10 -6.57 -10.51
C CYS A 153 -8.41 -5.22 -11.18
N LEU A 154 -8.95 -4.27 -10.40
CA LEU A 154 -9.23 -2.90 -10.84
C LEU A 154 -7.98 -2.01 -10.94
N ILE A 155 -6.81 -2.47 -10.47
CA ILE A 155 -5.56 -1.74 -10.62
C ILE A 155 -4.99 -2.01 -12.04
N PRO A 156 -4.90 -1.00 -12.93
CA PRO A 156 -4.47 -1.20 -14.32
C PRO A 156 -3.07 -1.82 -14.48
N LYS A 157 -2.18 -1.56 -13.51
CA LYS A 157 -0.83 -2.15 -13.47
C LYS A 157 -0.84 -3.67 -13.30
N PHE A 158 -1.79 -4.21 -12.54
CA PHE A 158 -1.81 -5.62 -12.16
C PHE A 158 -2.85 -6.43 -12.92
N LYS A 159 -4.07 -5.90 -13.07
CA LYS A 159 -5.20 -6.60 -13.68
C LYS A 159 -5.34 -8.01 -13.10
N LEU A 160 -5.20 -9.04 -13.93
CA LEU A 160 -5.26 -10.45 -13.53
C LEU A 160 -3.87 -11.14 -13.56
N ASN A 161 -2.78 -10.39 -13.79
CA ASN A 161 -1.44 -10.96 -13.94
C ASN A 161 -0.89 -11.57 -12.65
N TRP A 162 -1.42 -11.17 -11.49
CA TRP A 162 -1.05 -11.70 -10.19
C TRP A 162 -1.79 -13.00 -9.82
N VAL A 163 -2.77 -13.43 -10.64
CA VAL A 163 -3.67 -14.55 -10.38
C VAL A 163 -3.28 -15.75 -11.25
N ASP A 164 -3.37 -16.94 -10.67
CA ASP A 164 -3.31 -18.22 -11.38
C ASP A 164 -4.31 -18.23 -12.55
N PRO A 165 -3.93 -18.70 -13.75
CA PRO A 165 -4.78 -18.68 -14.95
C PRO A 165 -6.18 -19.28 -14.70
N ASP A 166 -6.26 -20.34 -13.92
CA ASP A 166 -7.49 -21.09 -13.65
C ASP A 166 -8.52 -20.29 -12.85
N LYS A 167 -8.06 -19.35 -12.01
CA LYS A 167 -8.93 -18.52 -11.14
C LYS A 167 -9.30 -17.19 -11.77
N ARG A 168 -8.76 -16.85 -12.94
CA ARG A 168 -9.01 -15.55 -13.59
C ARG A 168 -10.48 -15.37 -13.96
N ASN A 169 -11.13 -16.45 -14.42
CA ASN A 169 -12.54 -16.39 -14.81
C ASN A 169 -13.45 -16.16 -13.60
N GLU A 170 -13.16 -16.78 -12.45
CA GLU A 170 -13.89 -16.53 -11.19
C GLU A 170 -13.88 -15.05 -10.81
N ILE A 171 -12.72 -14.38 -10.91
CA ILE A 171 -12.59 -12.96 -10.58
C ILE A 171 -13.31 -12.08 -11.62
N LYS A 172 -13.29 -12.45 -12.91
CA LYS A 172 -14.02 -11.73 -13.96
C LYS A 172 -15.52 -11.76 -13.70
N GLU A 173 -16.08 -12.94 -13.45
CA GLU A 173 -17.51 -13.11 -13.17
C GLU A 173 -17.91 -12.34 -11.91
N ALA A 174 -17.10 -12.40 -10.86
CA ALA A 174 -17.42 -11.68 -9.64
C ALA A 174 -17.31 -10.16 -9.78
N LEU A 175 -16.43 -9.65 -10.66
CA LEU A 175 -16.39 -8.22 -11.01
C LEU A 175 -17.64 -7.82 -11.80
N TYR A 176 -18.08 -8.67 -12.73
CA TYR A 176 -19.33 -8.46 -13.46
C TYR A 176 -20.51 -8.37 -12.51
N THR A 177 -20.71 -9.36 -11.64
CA THR A 177 -21.79 -9.37 -10.64
C THR A 177 -21.78 -8.09 -9.80
N TYR A 178 -20.62 -7.70 -9.27
CA TYR A 178 -20.48 -6.50 -8.44
C TYR A 178 -20.86 -5.21 -9.20
N VAL A 179 -20.44 -5.10 -10.46
CA VAL A 179 -20.75 -3.92 -11.29
C VAL A 179 -22.22 -3.88 -11.66
N SER A 180 -22.82 -5.03 -12.02
CA SER A 180 -24.24 -5.13 -12.34
C SER A 180 -25.12 -4.77 -11.13
N GLU A 181 -24.81 -5.27 -9.93
CA GLU A 181 -25.53 -4.93 -8.69
C GLU A 181 -25.51 -3.41 -8.40
N GLN A 182 -24.34 -2.77 -8.55
CA GLN A 182 -24.21 -1.32 -8.33
C GLN A 182 -25.00 -0.45 -9.32
N LEU A 183 -25.29 -0.95 -10.51
CA LEU A 183 -26.09 -0.23 -11.49
C LEU A 183 -27.60 -0.35 -11.20
N VAL A 184 -28.02 -1.48 -10.66
CA VAL A 184 -29.41 -1.70 -10.23
C VAL A 184 -29.78 -0.77 -9.08
N GLU A 185 -28.91 -0.64 -8.07
CA GLU A 185 -29.15 0.25 -6.91
C GLU A 185 -29.35 1.73 -7.31
N LYS A 186 -28.62 2.22 -8.32
CA LYS A 186 -28.78 3.59 -8.83
C LYS A 186 -30.14 3.87 -9.46
N THR A 187 -30.82 2.84 -9.96
CA THR A 187 -32.14 2.97 -10.60
C THR A 187 -33.24 3.22 -9.56
N GLN A 188 -33.02 2.86 -8.29
CA GLN A 188 -33.96 3.07 -7.19
C GLN A 188 -33.76 4.44 -6.50
N ASP A 189 -32.51 4.89 -6.31
CA ASP A 189 -32.22 6.17 -5.63
C ASP A 189 -32.57 7.42 -6.44
N SER A 190 -32.83 7.29 -7.74
CA SER A 190 -33.21 8.42 -8.60
C SER A 190 -34.68 8.86 -8.44
N SER A 191 -35.42 8.30 -7.48
CA SER A 191 -36.88 8.48 -7.36
C SER A 191 -37.39 9.20 -6.10
N ILE A 192 -36.53 9.75 -5.23
CA ILE A 192 -36.99 10.45 -4.02
C ILE A 192 -36.32 11.84 -3.85
N THR A 193 -37.21 12.85 -3.74
CA THR A 193 -37.04 14.23 -3.25
C THR A 193 -36.39 15.30 -4.16
N LEU A 194 -37.21 15.89 -5.04
CA LEU A 194 -37.29 17.35 -5.15
C LEU A 194 -38.65 17.79 -4.58
N GLU A 195 -38.67 18.11 -3.28
CA GLU A 195 -39.79 18.85 -2.69
C GLU A 195 -39.56 20.33 -2.94
N SER A 196 -40.48 20.95 -3.69
CA SER A 196 -40.76 22.38 -3.60
C SER A 196 -42.24 22.57 -3.87
N THR A 197 -42.98 22.56 -2.76
CA THR A 197 -44.21 23.31 -2.48
C THR A 197 -45.12 23.68 -3.66
N SER A 198 -46.28 23.04 -3.67
CA SER A 198 -47.41 23.27 -4.56
C SER A 198 -48.08 24.64 -4.36
N SER A 199 -48.45 25.26 -5.48
CA SER A 199 -49.67 26.07 -5.58
C SER A 199 -50.22 25.97 -7.01
N SER A 200 -51.49 25.62 -7.07
CA SER A 200 -52.37 25.37 -8.21
C SER A 200 -52.42 26.48 -9.27
N THR A 201 -52.62 26.13 -10.55
CA THR A 201 -53.86 26.36 -11.35
C THR A 201 -53.65 25.89 -12.81
N LEU A 202 -54.74 25.46 -13.43
CA LEU A 202 -54.91 24.94 -14.79
C LEU A 202 -54.50 25.89 -15.94
N GLN A 203 -54.26 25.26 -17.09
CA GLN A 203 -54.48 25.71 -18.49
C GLN A 203 -53.41 26.54 -19.24
N ASN A 204 -53.18 26.03 -20.46
CA ASN A 204 -52.87 26.69 -21.73
C ASN A 204 -51.43 27.12 -22.06
N VAL A 205 -50.99 26.59 -23.20
CA VAL A 205 -50.26 27.23 -24.30
C VAL A 205 -49.85 28.67 -23.99
N ASP A 206 -48.55 28.94 -23.97
CA ASP A 206 -48.01 30.00 -24.82
C ASP A 206 -46.50 29.86 -25.05
N THR A 207 -46.19 30.05 -26.33
CA THR A 207 -44.88 30.20 -26.92
C THR A 207 -44.26 31.50 -26.41
N PHE A 208 -43.05 31.45 -25.85
CA PHE A 208 -42.13 32.59 -25.95
C PHE A 208 -40.73 32.08 -26.25
N SER A 209 -40.35 32.36 -27.49
CA SER A 209 -39.00 32.42 -28.02
C SER A 209 -38.07 33.23 -27.13
N ASP A 210 -36.87 32.71 -26.88
CA ASP A 210 -35.70 33.56 -26.99
C ASP A 210 -34.70 32.89 -27.94
N ASN A 211 -34.45 33.59 -29.03
CA ASN A 211 -33.62 33.16 -30.14
C ASN A 211 -32.16 33.43 -29.80
N ASN A 212 -31.35 32.39 -29.73
CA ASN A 212 -29.98 32.41 -30.24
C ASN A 212 -29.62 30.99 -30.67
N VAL A 213 -30.11 30.65 -31.87
CA VAL A 213 -29.60 29.53 -32.67
C VAL A 213 -28.27 30.02 -33.25
N GLU A 214 -27.17 29.65 -32.61
CA GLU A 214 -25.94 29.37 -33.35
C GLU A 214 -25.84 27.86 -33.48
N ASP A 215 -25.74 27.41 -34.72
CA ASP A 215 -25.69 26.02 -35.14
C ASP A 215 -24.54 25.27 -34.45
N ASP A 216 -24.86 24.48 -33.41
CA ASP A 216 -23.96 23.42 -32.97
C ASP A 216 -23.98 22.30 -34.04
N PHE A 217 -23.15 22.48 -35.06
CA PHE A 217 -22.91 21.58 -36.20
C PHE A 217 -22.52 20.14 -35.80
N PHE A 218 -22.23 19.90 -34.52
CA PHE A 218 -21.82 18.59 -33.98
C PHE A 218 -22.64 18.14 -32.76
N ILE A 219 -23.97 18.33 -32.75
CA ILE A 219 -24.83 17.60 -31.82
C ILE A 219 -25.02 16.17 -32.34
N PHE A 220 -24.09 15.28 -32.02
CA PHE A 220 -24.35 13.85 -32.11
C PHE A 220 -25.20 13.49 -30.90
N ASN A 221 -26.42 13.01 -31.14
CA ASN A 221 -27.32 12.50 -30.12
C ASN A 221 -26.53 11.67 -29.10
N ASN A 222 -26.46 12.14 -27.85
CA ASN A 222 -26.14 11.27 -26.73
C ASN A 222 -27.27 10.22 -26.71
N THR A 223 -27.03 9.07 -27.33
CA THR A 223 -27.91 7.93 -27.17
C THR A 223 -27.94 7.61 -25.68
N PRO A 224 -29.12 7.62 -25.03
CA PRO A 224 -29.22 7.11 -23.68
C PRO A 224 -28.72 5.66 -23.73
N ILE A 225 -27.67 5.38 -22.98
CA ILE A 225 -27.06 4.05 -22.95
C ILE A 225 -28.09 3.12 -22.30
N SER A 226 -28.87 2.42 -23.12
CA SER A 226 -29.53 1.18 -22.71
C SER A 226 -28.41 0.17 -22.50
N ASN A 227 -27.91 0.07 -21.27
CA ASN A 227 -26.85 -0.87 -20.91
C ASN A 227 -27.43 -2.29 -20.97
N ASP A 228 -27.29 -2.96 -22.12
CA ASP A 228 -27.50 -4.40 -22.18
C ASP A 228 -26.42 -5.09 -21.34
N ASP A 229 -26.78 -6.11 -20.56
CA ASP A 229 -25.85 -6.91 -19.74
C ASP A 229 -24.64 -7.44 -20.56
N ASN A 230 -24.84 -7.66 -21.86
CA ASN A 230 -23.79 -8.07 -22.80
C ASN A 230 -22.73 -6.98 -23.03
N ASP A 231 -23.10 -5.70 -22.95
CA ASP A 231 -22.15 -4.58 -23.13
C ASP A 231 -21.22 -4.46 -21.93
N ILE A 232 -21.73 -4.69 -20.71
CA ILE A 232 -20.93 -4.65 -19.48
C ILE A 232 -19.86 -5.75 -19.51
N LYS A 233 -20.22 -6.98 -19.90
CA LYS A 233 -19.27 -8.09 -20.04
C LYS A 233 -18.20 -7.79 -21.07
N THR A 234 -18.59 -7.20 -22.20
CA THR A 234 -17.66 -6.80 -23.26
C THR A 234 -16.67 -5.76 -22.76
N ILE A 235 -17.13 -4.70 -22.10
CA ILE A 235 -16.28 -3.64 -21.53
C ILE A 235 -15.30 -4.20 -20.50
N ILE A 236 -15.74 -5.09 -19.61
CA ILE A 236 -14.88 -5.72 -18.61
C ILE A 236 -13.81 -6.59 -19.28
N ASN A 237 -14.19 -7.38 -20.27
CA ASN A 237 -13.24 -8.23 -20.97
C ASN A 237 -12.21 -7.39 -21.75
N ASP A 238 -12.65 -6.32 -22.41
CA ASP A 238 -11.80 -5.36 -23.11
C ASP A 238 -10.81 -4.67 -22.16
N TYR A 239 -11.24 -4.31 -20.95
CA TYR A 239 -10.33 -3.78 -19.94
C TYR A 239 -9.20 -4.76 -19.63
N PHE A 240 -9.49 -6.05 -19.49
CA PHE A 240 -8.47 -7.06 -19.19
C PHE A 240 -7.52 -7.34 -20.36
N THR A 241 -7.97 -7.21 -21.61
CA THR A 241 -7.15 -7.44 -22.81
C THR A 241 -6.36 -6.19 -23.25
N ASN A 242 -6.84 -4.99 -22.93
CA ASN A 242 -6.28 -3.75 -23.45
C ASN A 242 -5.03 -3.26 -22.68
N ASN A 243 -3.85 -3.46 -23.24
CA ASN A 243 -2.57 -3.05 -22.62
C ASN A 243 -2.30 -1.53 -22.62
N ASN A 244 -3.15 -0.72 -23.26
CA ASN A 244 -2.99 0.75 -23.30
C ASN A 244 -3.50 1.43 -22.03
N ILE A 245 -4.40 0.78 -21.27
CA ILE A 245 -4.92 1.31 -20.01
C ILE A 245 -3.85 1.12 -18.93
N LYS A 246 -3.07 2.17 -18.68
CA LYS A 246 -1.98 2.17 -17.69
C LYS A 246 -2.34 3.00 -16.46
N ASN A 247 -3.18 4.02 -16.62
CA ASN A 247 -3.57 4.93 -15.54
C ASN A 247 -5.05 4.75 -15.17
N VAL A 248 -5.38 5.18 -13.96
CA VAL A 248 -6.76 5.19 -13.44
C VAL A 248 -7.67 6.08 -14.29
N ASN A 249 -7.13 7.15 -14.87
CA ASN A 249 -7.89 8.09 -15.70
C ASN A 249 -8.43 7.44 -16.98
N ASP A 250 -7.71 6.45 -17.50
CA ASP A 250 -8.03 5.71 -18.73
C ASP A 250 -9.00 4.53 -18.47
N LEU A 251 -9.39 4.32 -17.21
CA LEU A 251 -10.30 3.25 -16.84
C LEU A 251 -11.71 3.51 -17.40
N PRO A 252 -12.44 2.48 -17.89
CA PRO A 252 -13.82 2.65 -18.31
C PRO A 252 -14.68 3.30 -17.23
N GLN A 253 -15.60 4.19 -17.62
CA GLN A 253 -16.42 4.97 -16.67
C GLN A 253 -17.18 4.08 -15.68
N ILE A 254 -17.69 2.93 -16.14
CA ILE A 254 -18.37 1.93 -15.33
C ILE A 254 -17.50 1.34 -14.21
N LEU A 255 -16.18 1.29 -14.40
CA LEU A 255 -15.22 0.73 -13.43
C LEU A 255 -14.62 1.81 -12.51
N LYS A 256 -14.75 3.10 -12.84
CA LYS A 256 -14.18 4.20 -12.01
C LYS A 256 -14.78 4.27 -10.62
N LYS A 257 -16.11 4.11 -10.48
CA LYS A 257 -16.79 4.12 -9.18
C LYS A 257 -16.36 2.90 -8.32
N PRO A 258 -16.47 1.64 -8.81
CA PRO A 258 -15.92 0.47 -8.13
C PRO A 258 -14.45 0.62 -7.72
N TYR A 259 -13.64 1.21 -8.60
CA TYR A 259 -12.23 1.46 -8.30
C TYR A 259 -12.07 2.35 -7.08
N LEU A 260 -12.76 3.50 -7.03
CA LEU A 260 -12.66 4.44 -5.92
C LEU A 260 -13.14 3.82 -4.60
N GLU A 261 -14.27 3.12 -4.61
CA GLU A 261 -14.83 2.52 -3.40
C GLU A 261 -13.90 1.43 -2.81
N LEU A 262 -13.38 0.55 -3.67
CA LEU A 262 -12.56 -0.58 -3.22
C LEU A 262 -11.09 -0.21 -2.96
N ASN A 263 -10.56 0.83 -3.60
CA ASN A 263 -9.16 1.24 -3.50
C ASN A 263 -8.91 2.51 -2.66
N THR A 264 -9.89 3.01 -1.92
CA THR A 264 -9.67 4.07 -0.92
C THR A 264 -9.03 3.55 0.36
N ALA A 265 -9.29 2.29 0.74
CA ALA A 265 -8.71 1.70 1.93
C ALA A 265 -7.19 1.49 1.79
N VAL A 266 -6.45 1.83 2.85
CA VAL A 266 -5.00 1.57 2.93
C VAL A 266 -4.74 0.17 3.52
N PRO A 267 -3.77 -0.58 2.98
CA PRO A 267 -3.53 -1.97 3.39
C PRO A 267 -2.74 -2.12 4.70
N SER A 268 -2.23 -1.02 5.29
CA SER A 268 -1.41 -1.05 6.49
C SER A 268 -1.68 0.11 7.46
N SER A 269 -1.70 -0.20 8.76
CA SER A 269 -1.76 0.79 9.86
C SER A 269 -0.55 1.72 9.91
N ALA A 270 0.54 1.40 9.20
CA ALA A 270 1.75 2.21 9.17
C ALA A 270 1.49 3.67 8.77
N HIS A 271 0.46 3.93 7.95
CA HIS A 271 0.03 5.29 7.59
C HIS A 271 -0.40 6.09 8.82
N VAL A 272 -1.21 5.47 9.68
CA VAL A 272 -1.71 6.06 10.92
C VAL A 272 -0.57 6.20 11.95
N GLU A 273 0.30 5.19 12.06
CA GLU A 273 1.48 5.27 12.93
C GLU A 273 2.44 6.38 12.52
N ARG A 274 2.62 6.65 11.22
CA ARG A 274 3.40 7.79 10.70
C ARG A 274 2.76 9.12 11.05
N LEU A 275 1.43 9.25 10.90
CA LEU A 275 0.69 10.43 11.31
C LEU A 275 0.94 10.76 12.80
N PHE A 276 0.81 9.77 13.68
CA PHE A 276 1.06 9.96 15.11
C PHE A 276 2.55 10.12 15.47
N SER A 277 3.47 9.51 14.71
CA SER A 277 4.92 9.71 14.89
C SER A 277 5.33 11.14 14.57
N ALA A 278 4.83 11.72 13.47
CA ALA A 278 5.01 13.13 13.15
C ALA A 278 4.31 14.03 14.19
N GLY A 279 3.19 13.57 14.74
CA GLY A 279 2.51 14.14 15.89
C GLY A 279 3.26 13.96 17.22
N GLY A 280 4.34 13.18 17.31
CA GLY A 280 5.11 12.88 18.52
C GLY A 280 5.47 14.10 19.37
N GLN A 281 5.84 15.19 18.72
CA GLN A 281 6.16 16.48 19.37
C GLN A 281 4.95 17.17 19.99
N LEU A 282 3.71 16.85 19.56
CA LEU A 282 2.48 17.29 20.23
C LEU A 282 2.25 16.53 21.54
N PHE A 283 2.82 15.33 21.69
CA PHE A 283 2.75 14.50 22.89
C PHE A 283 3.87 14.79 23.90
N GLU A 284 4.85 15.64 23.56
CA GLU A 284 5.94 15.98 24.47
C GLU A 284 5.44 16.90 25.61
N LYS A 285 5.86 16.59 26.85
CA LYS A 285 5.56 17.33 28.10
C LYS A 285 5.81 18.84 28.04
N ARG A 286 6.51 19.35 27.02
CA ARG A 286 6.85 20.77 26.83
C ARG A 286 5.68 21.62 26.31
N ARG A 287 4.63 21.02 25.76
CA ARG A 287 3.37 21.71 25.48
C ARG A 287 2.37 21.38 26.59
N SER A 288 1.88 22.41 27.27
CA SER A 288 0.76 22.32 28.21
C SER A 288 -0.39 21.50 27.62
N SER A 289 -1.05 20.69 28.46
CA SER A 289 -2.22 19.87 28.13
C SER A 289 -3.12 20.54 27.08
N ILE A 290 -3.06 20.04 25.84
CA ILE A 290 -3.90 20.49 24.75
C ILE A 290 -5.23 19.72 24.84
N ALA A 291 -6.36 20.39 24.67
CA ALA A 291 -7.65 19.69 24.60
C ALA A 291 -7.72 18.85 23.32
N ASP A 292 -8.42 17.70 23.38
CA ASP A 292 -8.50 16.72 22.29
C ASP A 292 -8.88 17.35 20.94
N LYS A 293 -9.85 18.27 20.93
CA LYS A 293 -10.27 18.99 19.72
C LYS A 293 -9.15 19.81 19.09
N ASN A 294 -8.33 20.48 19.91
CA ASN A 294 -7.23 21.30 19.42
C ASN A 294 -6.05 20.41 18.97
N PHE A 295 -5.89 19.25 19.60
CA PHE A 295 -4.94 18.23 19.16
C PHE A 295 -5.28 17.70 17.77
N GLU A 296 -6.52 17.25 17.55
CA GLU A 296 -6.99 16.74 16.26
C GLU A 296 -6.82 17.78 15.15
N MET A 297 -7.22 19.02 15.42
CA MET A 297 -7.07 20.13 14.47
C MET A 297 -5.60 20.38 14.11
N THR A 298 -4.70 20.38 15.10
CA THR A 298 -3.27 20.59 14.88
C THR A 298 -2.63 19.46 14.10
N LEU A 299 -3.05 18.22 14.38
CA LEU A 299 -2.61 17.04 13.65
C LEU A 299 -3.03 17.10 12.17
N LEU A 300 -4.28 17.51 11.91
CA LEU A 300 -4.84 17.66 10.57
C LEU A 300 -4.14 18.77 9.77
N LEU A 301 -3.92 19.94 10.38
CA LEU A 301 -3.19 21.06 9.75
C LEU A 301 -1.76 20.65 9.37
N LYS A 302 -1.06 19.96 10.29
CA LYS A 302 0.30 19.47 10.04
C LYS A 302 0.37 18.45 8.91
N PHE A 303 -0.61 17.56 8.83
CA PHE A 303 -0.67 16.54 7.77
C PHE A 303 -0.98 17.14 6.40
N ASN A 304 -1.91 18.11 6.34
CA ASN A 304 -2.29 18.77 5.10
C ASN A 304 -1.27 19.81 4.60
N GLU A 305 -0.12 19.94 5.27
CA GLU A 305 0.89 20.97 5.01
C GLU A 305 0.35 22.41 5.01
N LEU A 306 -0.84 22.61 5.61
CA LEU A 306 -1.45 23.93 5.79
C LEU A 306 -0.71 24.62 6.94
N LYS A 307 0.29 25.42 6.56
CA LYS A 307 1.01 26.30 7.48
C LYS A 307 0.15 27.47 7.94
#